data_AF-A0A382MUA0-F1
#
_entry.id   AF-A0A382MUA0-F1
#
_cell.length_a   1.000
_cell.length_b   1.000
_cell.length_c   1.000
_cell.angle_alpha   90.00
_cell.angle_beta   90.00
_cell.angle_gamma   90.00
#
_symmetry.space_group_name_H-M   'P 1'
#
loop_
_entity.id
_entity.type
_entity.pdbx_description
1 polymer ?
#
loop_
_entity_poly.entity_id
_entity_poly.type
_entity_poly.pdbx_seq_one_letter_code
_entity_poly.pdbx_strand_id
1 'polypeptide(L)'
;MTASGIRLYFQDPNDYPLIRDGFTEALHHEVATIFNHIPHEDLAIQWDCAIEDTLIEQALAKAGKANDNVKDMVTELFAPASEVCSHIPSNVQVGYHACYGTSTGWPVREPQDLTGVVLLCNAGVSQSGREVNFLHLPTVSSGEDVDAYVAPLADLQTNGARVYIGLIHALHGKDGASEQMKAISSHIPDFGIAAPCGFGRGPGKMSSQKGLATPNKYMEGIINDHIAAVKMLMEVRNR
;
A
#
# COMPACT_ATOMS: atom_id res chain seq x y z
N MET A 1 -8.95 -4.62 -8.05
CA MET A 1 -7.95 -5.59 -7.53
C MET A 1 -7.22 -6.32 -8.65
N THR A 2 -7.88 -6.69 -9.75
CA THR A 2 -7.19 -7.26 -10.93
C THR A 2 -6.64 -6.20 -11.88
N ALA A 3 -6.91 -4.92 -11.65
CA ALA A 3 -6.46 -3.87 -12.56
C ALA A 3 -4.92 -3.80 -12.59
N SER A 4 -4.27 -4.04 -11.45
CA SER A 4 -2.81 -4.15 -11.40
C SER A 4 -2.23 -5.31 -12.19
N GLY A 5 -2.97 -6.42 -12.33
CA GLY A 5 -2.52 -7.59 -13.07
C GLY A 5 -2.65 -7.44 -14.59
N ILE A 6 -3.70 -6.77 -15.08
CA ILE A 6 -4.04 -6.82 -16.51
C ILE A 6 -4.39 -5.49 -17.17
N ARG A 7 -4.85 -4.47 -16.44
CA ARG A 7 -5.51 -3.31 -17.06
C ARG A 7 -4.59 -2.47 -17.94
N LEU A 8 -3.32 -2.36 -17.58
CA LEU A 8 -2.34 -1.58 -18.36
C LEU A 8 -1.94 -2.23 -19.70
N TYR A 9 -2.31 -3.49 -19.92
CA TYR A 9 -1.93 -4.21 -21.15
C TYR A 9 -2.96 -4.05 -22.27
N PHE A 10 -4.09 -3.40 -22.00
CA PHE A 10 -5.14 -3.16 -23.00
C PHE A 10 -5.12 -1.71 -23.48
N GLN A 11 -5.19 -1.52 -24.80
CA GLN A 11 -5.29 -0.20 -25.42
C GLN A 11 -6.71 0.36 -25.32
N ASP A 12 -7.73 -0.49 -25.49
CA ASP A 12 -9.13 -0.13 -25.27
C ASP A 12 -9.50 -0.39 -23.80
N PRO A 13 -9.89 0.64 -23.03
CA PRO A 13 -10.36 0.46 -21.66
C PRO A 13 -11.54 -0.51 -21.51
N ASN A 14 -12.31 -0.75 -22.59
CA ASN A 14 -13.44 -1.67 -22.61
C ASN A 14 -13.02 -3.15 -22.69
N ASP A 15 -11.76 -3.45 -23.01
CA ASP A 15 -11.26 -4.84 -23.03
C ASP A 15 -11.04 -5.37 -21.60
N TYR A 16 -10.69 -4.48 -20.65
CA TYR A 16 -10.44 -4.90 -19.27
C TYR A 16 -11.65 -5.64 -18.65
N PRO A 17 -12.88 -5.10 -18.68
CA PRO A 17 -14.05 -5.83 -18.18
C PRO A 17 -14.29 -7.18 -18.84
N LEU A 18 -13.92 -7.36 -20.12
CA LEU A 18 -14.14 -8.61 -20.86
C LEU A 18 -13.20 -9.74 -20.42
N ILE A 19 -12.00 -9.41 -19.92
CA ILE A 19 -10.96 -10.37 -19.52
C ILE A 19 -10.89 -10.55 -17.99
N ARG A 20 -11.38 -9.57 -17.23
CA ARG A 20 -11.29 -9.49 -15.77
C ARG A 20 -11.67 -10.78 -15.07
N ASP A 21 -12.79 -11.38 -15.45
CA ASP A 21 -13.35 -12.54 -14.74
C ASP A 21 -12.49 -13.80 -15.00
N GLY A 22 -12.04 -14.01 -16.24
CA GLY A 22 -11.09 -15.09 -16.55
C GLY A 22 -9.72 -14.93 -15.87
N PHE A 23 -9.24 -13.70 -15.72
CA PHE A 23 -8.02 -13.44 -14.94
C PHE A 23 -8.24 -13.65 -13.43
N THR A 24 -9.44 -13.36 -12.93
CA THR A 24 -9.83 -13.63 -11.54
C THR A 24 -9.81 -15.12 -11.23
N GLU A 25 -10.34 -15.95 -12.13
CA GLU A 25 -10.26 -17.41 -12.06
C GLU A 25 -8.80 -17.90 -12.08
N ALA A 26 -7.96 -17.34 -12.96
CA ALA A 26 -6.54 -17.71 -13.02
C ALA A 26 -5.80 -17.37 -11.71
N LEU A 27 -6.05 -16.20 -11.12
CA LEU A 27 -5.48 -15.82 -9.82
C LEU A 27 -5.89 -16.79 -8.72
N HIS A 28 -7.13 -17.25 -8.74
CA HIS A 28 -7.59 -18.28 -7.79
C HIS A 28 -6.75 -19.56 -7.94
N HIS A 29 -6.56 -20.08 -9.16
CA HIS A 29 -5.74 -21.28 -9.37
C HIS A 29 -4.29 -21.12 -8.90
N GLU A 30 -3.68 -19.95 -9.13
CA GLU A 30 -2.33 -19.65 -8.64
C GLU A 30 -2.26 -19.68 -7.11
N VAL A 31 -3.19 -19.00 -6.46
CA VAL A 31 -3.23 -18.93 -5.00
C VAL A 31 -3.53 -20.30 -4.37
N ALA A 32 -4.44 -21.08 -4.94
CA ALA A 32 -4.69 -22.46 -4.51
C ALA A 32 -3.44 -23.35 -4.67
N THR A 33 -2.63 -23.13 -5.71
CA THR A 33 -1.38 -23.85 -5.92
C THR A 33 -0.37 -23.57 -4.81
N ILE A 34 -0.28 -22.32 -4.33
CA ILE A 34 0.58 -21.95 -3.18
C ILE A 34 0.20 -22.77 -1.93
N PHE A 35 -1.10 -22.90 -1.64
CA PHE A 35 -1.60 -23.60 -0.45
C PHE A 35 -1.31 -25.10 -0.46
N ASN A 36 -1.16 -25.71 -1.64
CA ASN A 36 -0.78 -27.12 -1.75
C ASN A 36 0.69 -27.39 -1.38
N HIS A 37 1.52 -26.35 -1.28
CA HIS A 37 2.98 -26.48 -1.11
C HIS A 37 3.52 -25.82 0.16
N ILE A 38 2.76 -24.92 0.78
CA ILE A 38 3.20 -24.17 1.96
C ILE A 38 2.11 -24.25 3.05
N PRO A 39 2.47 -24.63 4.30
CA PRO A 39 1.52 -24.63 5.42
C PRO A 39 0.84 -23.26 5.58
N HIS A 40 -0.45 -23.27 5.90
CA HIS A 40 -1.25 -22.05 5.96
C HIS A 40 -0.76 -21.07 7.04
N GLU A 41 -0.27 -21.61 8.16
CA GLU A 41 0.30 -20.84 9.28
C GLU A 41 1.59 -20.09 8.91
N ASP A 42 2.27 -20.52 7.84
CA ASP A 42 3.49 -19.90 7.32
C ASP A 42 3.20 -18.94 6.16
N LEU A 43 1.92 -18.67 5.85
CA LEU A 43 1.50 -17.89 4.70
C LEU A 43 0.83 -16.57 5.04
N ALA A 44 1.23 -15.54 4.29
CA ALA A 44 0.51 -14.30 4.12
C ALA A 44 0.39 -13.98 2.63
N ILE A 45 -0.82 -13.64 2.18
CA ILE A 45 -1.12 -13.20 0.82
C ILE A 45 -1.32 -11.69 0.83
N GLN A 46 -0.54 -10.98 0.03
CA GLN A 46 -0.65 -9.53 -0.15
C GLN A 46 -1.14 -9.20 -1.57
N TRP A 47 -2.20 -8.40 -1.66
CA TRP A 47 -2.68 -7.86 -2.93
C TRP A 47 -2.06 -6.49 -3.20
N ASP A 48 -1.19 -6.42 -4.21
CA ASP A 48 -0.55 -5.17 -4.64
C ASP A 48 -1.48 -4.39 -5.58
N CYS A 49 -1.87 -3.18 -5.15
CA CYS A 49 -2.93 -2.38 -5.76
C CYS A 49 -2.40 -1.11 -6.45
N ALA A 50 -1.28 -1.23 -7.18
CA ALA A 50 -0.57 -0.07 -7.76
C ALA A 50 -1.36 0.67 -8.86
N ILE A 51 -2.11 -0.06 -9.68
CA ILE A 51 -2.95 0.54 -10.74
C ILE A 51 -4.26 1.04 -10.16
N GLU A 52 -4.79 0.36 -9.16
CA GLU A 52 -5.91 0.86 -8.39
C GLU A 52 -5.60 2.23 -7.78
N ASP A 53 -4.47 2.36 -7.07
CA ASP A 53 -3.95 3.62 -6.54
C ASP A 53 -3.82 4.68 -7.65
N THR A 54 -3.24 4.33 -8.80
CA THR A 54 -3.10 5.25 -9.94
C THR A 54 -4.45 5.83 -10.39
N LEU A 55 -5.47 4.98 -10.52
CA LEU A 55 -6.80 5.39 -10.97
C LEU A 55 -7.53 6.24 -9.93
N ILE A 56 -7.36 5.92 -8.64
CA ILE A 56 -7.91 6.69 -7.53
C ILE A 56 -7.30 8.09 -7.50
N GLU A 57 -5.98 8.20 -7.56
CA GLU A 57 -5.29 9.50 -7.57
C GLU A 57 -5.66 10.36 -8.78
N GLN A 58 -5.79 9.75 -9.97
CA GLN A 58 -6.27 10.45 -11.17
C GLN A 58 -7.71 10.97 -11.01
N ALA A 59 -8.59 10.16 -10.42
CA ALA A 59 -9.98 10.54 -10.18
C ALA A 59 -10.09 11.67 -9.14
N LEU A 60 -9.31 11.59 -8.06
CA LEU A 60 -9.21 12.65 -7.05
C LEU A 60 -8.71 13.96 -7.64
N ALA A 61 -7.61 13.92 -8.41
CA ALA A 61 -7.06 15.10 -9.07
C ALA A 61 -8.08 15.73 -10.04
N LYS A 62 -8.81 14.92 -10.81
CA LYS A 62 -9.86 15.41 -11.72
C LYS A 62 -11.06 16.00 -10.98
N ALA A 63 -11.45 15.41 -9.87
CA ALA A 63 -12.59 15.86 -9.07
C ALA A 63 -12.25 17.02 -8.11
N GLY A 64 -10.97 17.24 -7.84
CA GLY A 64 -10.44 18.19 -6.86
C GLY A 64 -10.58 17.72 -5.40
N LYS A 65 -11.36 16.68 -5.13
CA LYS A 65 -11.53 16.04 -3.82
C LYS A 65 -12.30 14.73 -3.94
N ALA A 66 -12.31 13.93 -2.89
CA ALA A 66 -13.20 12.78 -2.78
C ALA A 66 -14.68 13.22 -2.84
N ASN A 67 -15.47 12.51 -3.64
CA ASN A 67 -16.91 12.65 -3.76
C ASN A 67 -17.55 11.28 -4.04
N ASP A 68 -18.87 11.22 -4.13
CA ASP A 68 -19.59 9.94 -4.27
C ASP A 68 -19.19 9.20 -5.56
N ASN A 69 -19.02 9.91 -6.68
CA ASN A 69 -18.56 9.28 -7.94
C ASN A 69 -17.16 8.65 -7.80
N VAL A 70 -16.25 9.29 -7.07
CA VAL A 70 -14.90 8.72 -6.82
C VAL A 70 -15.04 7.48 -5.95
N LYS A 71 -15.86 7.52 -4.89
CA LYS A 71 -16.08 6.40 -3.96
C LYS A 71 -16.74 5.20 -4.66
N ASP A 72 -17.71 5.45 -5.52
CA ASP A 72 -18.38 4.42 -6.32
C ASP A 72 -17.38 3.75 -7.26
N MET A 73 -16.56 4.54 -7.95
CA MET A 73 -15.48 4.03 -8.81
C MET A 73 -14.47 3.18 -8.02
N VAL A 74 -14.06 3.61 -6.83
CA VAL A 74 -13.16 2.81 -5.96
C VAL A 74 -13.83 1.48 -5.58
N THR A 75 -15.13 1.52 -5.25
CA THR A 75 -15.90 0.32 -4.89
C THR A 75 -15.95 -0.67 -6.06
N GLU A 76 -16.26 -0.20 -7.27
CA GLU A 76 -16.27 -1.04 -8.48
C GLU A 76 -14.89 -1.62 -8.80
N LEU A 77 -13.84 -0.84 -8.57
CA LEU A 77 -12.46 -1.25 -8.79
C LEU A 77 -12.05 -2.40 -7.86
N PHE A 78 -12.62 -2.43 -6.65
CA PHE A 78 -12.38 -3.46 -5.64
C PHE A 78 -13.44 -4.57 -5.61
N ALA A 79 -14.52 -4.49 -6.38
CA ALA A 79 -15.57 -5.51 -6.43
C ALA A 79 -15.06 -6.96 -6.63
N PRO A 80 -14.01 -7.25 -7.44
CA PRO A 80 -13.46 -8.60 -7.57
C PRO A 80 -12.74 -9.14 -6.31
N ALA A 81 -12.51 -8.31 -5.29
CA ALA A 81 -11.75 -8.70 -4.10
C ALA A 81 -12.39 -9.88 -3.36
N SER A 82 -13.72 -9.88 -3.24
CA SER A 82 -14.47 -10.95 -2.56
C SER A 82 -14.24 -12.31 -3.23
N GLU A 83 -14.32 -12.35 -4.56
CA GLU A 83 -14.14 -13.58 -5.31
C GLU A 83 -12.73 -14.14 -5.18
N VAL A 84 -11.72 -13.29 -5.39
CA VAL A 84 -10.31 -13.67 -5.26
C VAL A 84 -9.98 -14.10 -3.83
N CYS A 85 -10.56 -13.46 -2.82
CA CYS A 85 -10.28 -13.77 -1.41
C CYS A 85 -11.08 -14.96 -0.87
N SER A 86 -12.21 -15.32 -1.50
CA SER A 86 -13.12 -16.37 -1.01
C SER A 86 -12.49 -17.76 -0.92
N HIS A 87 -11.45 -18.01 -1.71
CA HIS A 87 -10.74 -19.29 -1.76
C HIS A 87 -9.51 -19.33 -0.86
N ILE A 88 -9.13 -18.20 -0.27
CA ILE A 88 -8.01 -18.15 0.66
C ILE A 88 -8.50 -18.69 2.01
N PRO A 89 -7.89 -19.77 2.54
CA PRO A 89 -8.26 -20.31 3.85
C PRO A 89 -8.27 -19.25 4.93
N SER A 90 -9.21 -19.37 5.88
CA SER A 90 -9.39 -18.37 6.94
C SER A 90 -8.19 -18.23 7.89
N ASN A 91 -7.35 -19.27 7.99
CA ASN A 91 -6.12 -19.25 8.76
C ASN A 91 -4.89 -18.72 8.00
N VAL A 92 -5.01 -18.40 6.70
CA VAL A 92 -3.99 -17.68 5.94
C VAL A 92 -4.24 -16.18 6.06
N GLN A 93 -3.18 -15.41 6.35
CA GLN A 93 -3.30 -13.97 6.47
C GLN A 93 -3.51 -13.32 5.10
N VAL A 94 -4.38 -12.31 5.01
CA VAL A 94 -4.60 -11.51 3.81
C VAL A 94 -4.38 -10.04 4.10
N GLY A 95 -3.74 -9.33 3.18
CA GLY A 95 -3.58 -7.89 3.29
C GLY A 95 -3.47 -7.17 1.95
N TYR A 96 -3.45 -5.84 2.04
CA TYR A 96 -3.44 -4.95 0.89
C TYR A 96 -2.26 -3.99 0.93
N HIS A 97 -1.61 -3.82 -0.21
CA HIS A 97 -0.56 -2.82 -0.41
C HIS A 97 -1.03 -1.75 -1.38
N ALA A 98 -1.24 -0.53 -0.86
CA ALA A 98 -1.34 0.66 -1.69
C ALA A 98 0.07 1.06 -2.16
N CYS A 99 0.23 1.55 -3.38
CA CYS A 99 1.56 1.75 -3.96
C CYS A 99 1.59 3.01 -4.82
N TYR A 100 2.47 3.95 -4.51
CA TYR A 100 2.73 5.14 -5.34
C TYR A 100 3.67 4.89 -6.53
N GLY A 101 4.04 3.63 -6.75
CA GLY A 101 4.79 3.17 -7.93
C GLY A 101 6.30 3.46 -7.89
N THR A 102 7.06 2.54 -8.50
CA THR A 102 8.52 2.64 -8.66
C THR A 102 8.99 2.43 -10.10
N SER A 103 8.07 2.30 -11.07
CA SER A 103 8.37 1.82 -12.43
C SER A 103 9.27 2.77 -13.23
N THR A 104 9.17 4.07 -13.01
CA THR A 104 9.99 5.11 -13.65
C THR A 104 10.88 5.86 -12.65
N GLY A 105 11.18 5.22 -11.52
CA GLY A 105 11.80 5.85 -10.35
C GLY A 105 10.82 6.00 -9.18
N TRP A 106 11.37 6.24 -7.99
CA TRP A 106 10.57 6.46 -6.79
C TRP A 106 10.48 7.95 -6.44
N PRO A 107 9.28 8.45 -6.09
CA PRO A 107 7.97 7.83 -6.33
C PRO A 107 7.46 8.17 -7.75
N VAL A 108 6.53 7.37 -8.29
CA VAL A 108 5.82 7.75 -9.54
C VAL A 108 4.75 8.80 -9.25
N ARG A 109 4.17 8.78 -8.04
CA ARG A 109 3.15 9.74 -7.57
C ARG A 109 3.54 10.32 -6.21
N GLU A 110 3.26 11.61 -6.04
CA GLU A 110 3.39 12.32 -4.75
C GLU A 110 2.04 12.98 -4.41
N PRO A 111 1.09 12.23 -3.83
CA PRO A 111 -0.21 12.78 -3.45
C PRO A 111 -0.09 13.90 -2.40
N GLN A 112 -1.03 14.84 -2.42
CA GLN A 112 -1.05 15.97 -1.48
C GLN A 112 -1.39 15.55 -0.04
N ASP A 113 -2.13 14.46 0.12
CA ASP A 113 -2.53 13.89 1.41
C ASP A 113 -2.75 12.37 1.27
N LEU A 114 -3.19 11.72 2.35
CA LEU A 114 -3.43 10.27 2.39
C LEU A 114 -4.84 9.85 1.93
N THR A 115 -5.64 10.73 1.29
CA THR A 115 -7.03 10.43 0.92
C THR A 115 -7.15 9.21 0.01
N GLY A 116 -6.33 9.14 -1.05
CA GLY A 116 -6.43 8.05 -2.02
C GLY A 116 -6.09 6.69 -1.42
N VAL A 117 -5.03 6.62 -0.60
CA VAL A 117 -4.65 5.37 0.07
C VAL A 117 -5.65 4.95 1.13
N VAL A 118 -6.29 5.88 1.83
CA VAL A 118 -7.38 5.58 2.78
C VAL A 118 -8.59 5.00 2.05
N LEU A 119 -9.00 5.61 0.93
CA LEU A 119 -10.09 5.08 0.10
C LEU A 119 -9.78 3.67 -0.40
N LEU A 120 -8.55 3.44 -0.87
CA LEU A 120 -8.08 2.16 -1.34
C LEU A 120 -8.15 1.09 -0.24
N CYS A 121 -7.56 1.37 0.93
CA CYS A 121 -7.55 0.43 2.04
C CYS A 121 -8.96 0.12 2.55
N ASN A 122 -9.84 1.12 2.67
CA ASN A 122 -11.22 0.93 3.09
C ASN A 122 -12.01 0.07 2.08
N ALA A 123 -11.77 0.26 0.77
CA ALA A 123 -12.36 -0.57 -0.26
C ALA A 123 -11.83 -2.01 -0.21
N GLY A 124 -10.53 -2.21 0.00
CA GLY A 124 -9.93 -3.52 0.24
C GLY A 124 -10.60 -4.24 1.39
N VAL A 125 -10.72 -3.59 2.56
CA VAL A 125 -11.38 -4.16 3.75
C VAL A 125 -12.84 -4.48 3.49
N SER A 126 -13.61 -3.55 2.94
CA SER A 126 -15.07 -3.73 2.77
C SER A 126 -15.44 -4.72 1.66
N GLN A 127 -14.64 -4.83 0.60
CA GLN A 127 -14.94 -5.69 -0.56
C GLN A 127 -14.31 -7.08 -0.46
N SER A 128 -13.44 -7.35 0.54
CA SER A 128 -12.76 -8.65 0.68
C SER A 128 -13.69 -9.83 0.94
N GLY A 129 -14.90 -9.60 1.49
CA GLY A 129 -15.82 -10.68 1.88
C GLY A 129 -15.32 -11.58 3.03
N ARG A 130 -14.15 -11.26 3.61
CA ARG A 130 -13.50 -11.96 4.72
C ARG A 130 -12.69 -10.97 5.57
N GLU A 131 -12.16 -11.45 6.69
CA GLU A 131 -11.22 -10.68 7.50
C GLU A 131 -9.94 -10.35 6.70
N VAL A 132 -9.54 -9.08 6.79
CA VAL A 132 -8.25 -8.56 6.33
C VAL A 132 -7.36 -8.39 7.54
N ASN A 133 -6.15 -8.95 7.47
CA ASN A 133 -5.24 -9.04 8.61
C ASN A 133 -4.22 -7.90 8.64
N PHE A 134 -3.85 -7.34 7.48
CA PHE A 134 -2.91 -6.22 7.42
C PHE A 134 -3.17 -5.26 6.25
N LEU A 135 -2.81 -3.99 6.46
CA LEU A 135 -2.86 -2.93 5.46
C LEU A 135 -1.51 -2.23 5.41
N HIS A 136 -0.96 -2.03 4.22
CA HIS A 136 0.28 -1.28 4.02
C HIS A 136 0.02 0.00 3.22
N LEU A 137 0.20 1.15 3.88
CA LEU A 137 -0.01 2.48 3.31
C LEU A 137 1.36 3.14 3.07
N PRO A 138 1.71 3.50 1.82
CA PRO A 138 2.92 4.23 1.52
C PRO A 138 2.79 5.69 1.95
N THR A 139 3.89 6.30 2.37
CA THR A 139 3.97 7.76 2.55
C THR A 139 5.01 8.36 1.60
N VAL A 140 4.89 9.67 1.41
CA VAL A 140 5.89 10.53 0.75
C VAL A 140 6.12 11.75 1.63
N SER A 141 6.72 12.81 1.08
CA SER A 141 6.81 14.10 1.76
C SER A 141 5.44 14.57 2.22
N SER A 142 5.36 15.01 3.48
CA SER A 142 4.17 15.68 4.02
C SER A 142 4.11 17.16 3.63
N GLY A 143 5.01 17.64 2.77
CA GLY A 143 5.05 19.03 2.34
C GLY A 143 5.30 20.00 3.51
N GLU A 144 4.58 21.13 3.50
CA GLU A 144 4.69 22.18 4.52
C GLU A 144 3.76 21.98 5.72
N ASP A 145 2.69 21.19 5.55
CA ASP A 145 1.61 20.97 6.52
C ASP A 145 1.39 19.46 6.72
N VAL A 146 2.02 18.93 7.76
CA VAL A 146 1.95 17.51 8.10
C VAL A 146 0.56 17.09 8.58
N ASP A 147 -0.15 17.98 9.28
CA ASP A 147 -1.47 17.68 9.82
C ASP A 147 -2.48 17.54 8.69
N ALA A 148 -2.44 18.43 7.70
CA ALA A 148 -3.25 18.31 6.50
C ALA A 148 -2.94 17.03 5.71
N TYR A 149 -1.65 16.66 5.59
CA TYR A 149 -1.22 15.44 4.89
C TYR A 149 -1.80 14.17 5.54
N VAL A 150 -1.82 14.09 6.87
CA VAL A 150 -2.24 12.88 7.61
C VAL A 150 -3.72 12.89 8.01
N ALA A 151 -4.41 14.02 7.93
CA ALA A 151 -5.81 14.16 8.34
C ALA A 151 -6.75 13.06 7.79
N PRO A 152 -6.62 12.58 6.54
CA PRO A 152 -7.47 11.51 6.01
C PRO A 152 -7.41 10.19 6.80
N LEU A 153 -6.36 9.94 7.60
CA LEU A 153 -6.28 8.74 8.44
C LEU A 153 -7.40 8.65 9.48
N ALA A 154 -8.08 9.76 9.80
CA ALA A 154 -9.27 9.75 10.65
C ALA A 154 -10.42 8.89 10.06
N ASP A 155 -10.43 8.72 8.74
CA ASP A 155 -11.45 7.94 8.02
C ASP A 155 -11.01 6.49 7.73
N LEU A 156 -9.81 6.08 8.18
CA LEU A 156 -9.31 4.72 7.93
C LEU A 156 -10.10 3.69 8.74
N GLN A 157 -10.73 2.74 8.04
CA GLN A 157 -11.54 1.68 8.61
C GLN A 157 -10.82 0.34 8.46
N THR A 158 -10.07 -0.04 9.49
CA THR A 158 -9.22 -1.25 9.46
C THR A 158 -9.98 -2.54 9.71
N ASN A 159 -11.12 -2.48 10.40
CA ASN A 159 -11.88 -3.65 10.88
C ASN A 159 -11.00 -4.72 11.57
N GLY A 160 -9.98 -4.28 12.31
CA GLY A 160 -9.05 -5.16 13.02
C GLY A 160 -7.73 -5.43 12.30
N ALA A 161 -7.59 -5.04 11.03
CA ALA A 161 -6.34 -5.18 10.29
C ALA A 161 -5.20 -4.39 10.96
N ARG A 162 -4.01 -4.99 11.05
CA ARG A 162 -2.81 -4.29 11.49
C ARG A 162 -2.32 -3.34 10.40
N VAL A 163 -2.12 -2.08 10.77
CA VAL A 163 -1.64 -1.05 9.84
C VAL A 163 -0.12 -1.03 9.83
N TYR A 164 0.47 -1.01 8.64
CA TYR A 164 1.87 -0.76 8.38
C TYR A 164 2.02 0.53 7.56
N ILE A 165 2.85 1.46 8.02
CA ILE A 165 3.05 2.74 7.36
C ILE A 165 4.45 2.79 6.74
N GLY A 166 4.49 3.13 5.45
CA GLY A 166 5.67 3.19 4.60
C GLY A 166 6.56 4.41 4.82
N LEU A 167 7.13 4.56 6.02
CA LEU A 167 7.93 5.74 6.44
C LEU A 167 9.44 5.61 6.21
N ILE A 168 9.95 4.45 5.79
CA ILE A 168 11.39 4.25 5.59
C ILE A 168 11.76 4.78 4.20
N HIS A 169 11.93 6.10 4.09
CA HIS A 169 12.31 6.78 2.85
C HIS A 169 12.97 8.15 3.10
N ALA A 170 13.63 8.73 2.10
CA ALA A 170 14.33 10.02 2.25
C ALA A 170 13.45 11.26 1.98
N LEU A 171 12.17 11.09 1.62
CA LEU A 171 11.32 12.17 1.10
C LEU A 171 10.64 13.04 2.17
N HIS A 172 10.93 12.85 3.45
CA HIS A 172 10.18 13.54 4.51
C HIS A 172 10.17 15.07 4.34
N GLY A 173 9.10 15.69 4.84
CA GLY A 173 8.93 17.15 4.82
C GLY A 173 9.97 17.88 5.66
N LYS A 174 9.82 19.21 5.78
CA LYS A 174 10.79 20.09 6.46
C LYS A 174 11.13 19.66 7.89
N ASP A 175 10.15 19.09 8.60
CA ASP A 175 10.27 18.67 10.00
C ASP A 175 10.76 17.22 10.16
N GLY A 176 10.96 16.52 9.03
CA GLY A 176 11.56 15.19 8.98
C GLY A 176 10.64 14.04 9.39
N ALA A 177 11.23 12.85 9.46
CA ALA A 177 10.52 11.59 9.68
C ALA A 177 9.82 11.52 11.05
N SER A 178 10.46 12.05 12.10
CA SER A 178 9.94 11.98 13.47
C SER A 178 8.62 12.75 13.61
N GLU A 179 8.51 13.92 12.96
CA GLU A 179 7.28 14.71 13.03
C GLU A 179 6.13 14.06 12.26
N GLN A 180 6.44 13.52 11.07
CA GLN A 180 5.47 12.72 10.31
C GLN A 180 5.01 11.48 11.10
N MET A 181 5.91 10.81 11.82
CA MET A 181 5.56 9.69 12.71
C MET A 181 4.65 10.12 13.86
N LYS A 182 4.89 11.29 14.49
CA LYS A 182 4.04 11.80 15.56
C LYS A 182 2.64 12.13 15.05
N ALA A 183 2.54 12.85 13.93
CA ALA A 183 1.27 13.21 13.33
C ALA A 183 0.44 11.96 12.99
N ILE A 184 1.06 10.94 12.38
CA ILE A 184 0.41 9.65 12.12
C ILE A 184 0.00 8.94 13.42
N SER A 185 0.85 8.97 14.46
CA SER A 185 0.57 8.35 15.76
C SER A 185 -0.64 8.97 16.48
N SER A 186 -0.98 10.23 16.19
CA SER A 186 -2.19 10.88 16.71
C SER A 186 -3.49 10.29 16.13
N HIS A 187 -3.44 9.72 14.92
CA HIS A 187 -4.58 9.04 14.30
C HIS A 187 -4.56 7.54 14.54
N ILE A 188 -3.37 6.92 14.48
CA ILE A 188 -3.18 5.47 14.61
C ILE A 188 -2.08 5.23 15.66
N PRO A 189 -2.40 5.07 16.96
CA PRO A 189 -1.38 4.95 17.99
C PRO A 189 -0.48 3.71 17.89
N ASP A 190 -1.00 2.60 17.35
CA ASP A 190 -0.23 1.37 17.10
C ASP A 190 -0.27 0.96 15.62
N PHE A 191 0.77 1.35 14.89
CA PHE A 191 1.12 0.86 13.55
C PHE A 191 2.50 0.20 13.53
N GLY A 192 2.73 -0.70 12.57
CA GLY A 192 4.06 -1.17 12.18
C GLY A 192 4.71 -0.22 11.17
N ILE A 193 6.05 -0.21 11.10
CA ILE A 193 6.79 0.62 10.14
C ILE A 193 7.34 -0.23 8.99
N ALA A 194 7.35 0.32 7.78
CA ALA A 194 7.85 -0.34 6.58
C ALA A 194 8.51 0.67 5.62
N ALA A 195 9.22 0.17 4.62
CA ALA A 195 9.54 0.94 3.43
C ALA A 195 8.28 1.15 2.58
N PRO A 196 8.13 2.27 1.86
CA PRO A 196 6.89 2.58 1.15
C PRO A 196 6.58 1.64 -0.01
N CYS A 197 7.55 0.89 -0.52
CA CYS A 197 7.39 -0.07 -1.61
C CYS A 197 8.51 -1.13 -1.56
N GLY A 198 8.39 -2.18 -2.38
CA GLY A 198 9.42 -3.21 -2.52
C GLY A 198 10.71 -2.72 -3.21
N PHE A 199 11.83 -3.40 -2.90
CA PHE A 199 13.19 -3.03 -3.33
C PHE A 199 13.60 -3.52 -4.72
N GLY A 200 12.66 -4.02 -5.54
CA GLY A 200 12.97 -4.69 -6.81
C GLY A 200 13.64 -3.83 -7.90
N ARG A 201 13.77 -2.50 -7.69
CA ARG A 201 14.40 -1.55 -8.62
C ARG A 201 15.67 -0.89 -8.06
N GLY A 202 16.22 -1.42 -6.96
CA GLY A 202 17.41 -0.89 -6.29
C GLY A 202 17.14 0.31 -5.36
N PRO A 203 18.17 0.89 -4.71
CA PRO A 203 18.00 1.86 -3.61
C PRO A 203 17.25 3.15 -3.98
N GLY A 204 17.30 3.61 -5.23
CA GLY A 204 16.55 4.80 -5.70
C GLY A 204 16.53 5.98 -4.71
N LYS A 205 15.45 6.76 -4.70
CA LYS A 205 15.14 7.72 -3.61
C LYS A 205 14.49 7.03 -2.39
N MET A 206 14.35 5.70 -2.39
CA MET A 206 13.76 4.94 -1.27
C MET A 206 14.74 4.79 -0.11
N SER A 207 16.05 4.85 -0.37
CA SER A 207 17.08 4.92 0.66
C SER A 207 17.82 6.25 0.58
N SER A 208 18.22 6.79 1.74
CA SER A 208 19.15 7.93 1.82
C SER A 208 20.60 7.55 1.47
N GLN A 209 20.85 6.27 1.20
CA GLN A 209 22.19 5.73 1.04
C GLN A 209 22.78 6.00 -0.34
N LYS A 210 24.03 6.46 -0.35
CA LYS A 210 24.81 6.74 -1.56
C LYS A 210 26.02 5.81 -1.62
N GLY A 211 26.40 5.39 -2.84
CA GLY A 211 27.70 4.74 -3.07
C GLY A 211 27.84 3.32 -2.54
N LEU A 212 26.76 2.54 -2.46
CA LEU A 212 26.85 1.13 -2.04
C LEU A 212 27.46 0.30 -3.18
N ALA A 213 28.70 -0.14 -2.98
CA ALA A 213 29.50 -0.79 -4.02
C ALA A 213 29.18 -2.29 -4.23
N THR A 214 28.43 -2.92 -3.31
CA THR A 214 28.13 -4.37 -3.36
C THR A 214 26.71 -4.68 -2.87
N PRO A 215 26.11 -5.81 -3.28
CA PRO A 215 24.82 -6.28 -2.77
C PRO A 215 24.79 -6.45 -1.23
N ASN A 216 25.87 -6.91 -0.61
CA ASN A 216 25.92 -7.06 0.86
C ASN A 216 25.85 -5.70 1.55
N LYS A 217 26.61 -4.71 1.08
CA LYS A 217 26.54 -3.34 1.61
C LYS A 217 25.15 -2.73 1.39
N TYR A 218 24.47 -3.10 0.32
CA TYR A 218 23.08 -2.72 0.07
C TYR A 218 22.12 -3.32 1.11
N MET A 219 22.23 -4.61 1.40
CA MET A 219 21.39 -5.27 2.41
C MET A 219 21.67 -4.75 3.82
N GLU A 220 22.94 -4.59 4.20
CA GLU A 220 23.34 -3.97 5.48
C GLU A 220 22.74 -2.57 5.61
N GLY A 221 22.79 -1.83 4.51
CA GLY A 221 22.16 -0.54 4.38
C GLY A 221 20.67 -0.56 4.67
N ILE A 222 19.90 -1.37 3.96
CA ILE A 222 18.45 -1.50 4.19
C ILE A 222 18.17 -1.85 5.65
N ILE A 223 18.90 -2.81 6.21
CA ILE A 223 18.74 -3.24 7.60
C ILE A 223 18.98 -2.07 8.56
N ASN A 224 20.04 -1.28 8.34
CA ASN A 224 20.34 -0.11 9.17
C ASN A 224 19.25 0.95 9.10
N ASP A 225 18.71 1.24 7.91
CA ASP A 225 17.61 2.18 7.73
C ASP A 225 16.35 1.70 8.50
N HIS A 226 16.06 0.39 8.48
CA HIS A 226 14.95 -0.19 9.24
C HIS A 226 15.17 -0.13 10.76
N ILE A 227 16.38 -0.46 11.24
CA ILE A 227 16.72 -0.36 12.66
C ILE A 227 16.57 1.09 13.15
N ALA A 228 17.07 2.06 12.37
CA ALA A 228 16.97 3.47 12.71
C ALA A 228 15.50 3.93 12.78
N ALA A 229 14.69 3.53 11.81
CA ALA A 229 13.27 3.87 11.76
C ALA A 229 12.48 3.26 12.92
N VAL A 230 12.75 2.01 13.30
CA VAL A 230 12.13 1.36 14.48
C VAL A 230 12.51 2.09 15.77
N LYS A 231 13.78 2.46 15.95
CA LYS A 231 14.23 3.23 17.13
C LYS A 231 13.52 4.58 17.22
N MET A 232 13.45 5.30 16.10
CA MET A 232 12.75 6.59 16.03
C MET A 232 11.26 6.45 16.37
N LEU A 233 10.61 5.39 15.89
CA LEU A 233 9.20 5.14 16.21
C LEU A 233 8.99 4.82 17.70
N MET A 234 9.91 4.08 18.34
CA MET A 234 9.86 3.82 19.78
C MET A 234 9.98 5.12 20.58
N GLU A 235 10.95 5.98 20.22
CA GLU A 235 11.12 7.30 20.83
C GLU A 235 9.87 8.17 20.70
N VAL A 236 9.28 8.24 19.49
CA VAL A 236 8.02 8.96 19.23
C VAL A 236 6.87 8.46 20.11
N ARG A 237 6.83 7.15 20.41
CA ARG A 237 5.80 6.52 21.23
C ARG A 237 6.07 6.57 22.73
N ASN A 238 7.18 7.18 23.16
CA ASN A 238 7.68 7.10 24.54
C ASN A 238 7.79 5.64 25.04
N ARG A 239 8.26 4.73 24.18
CA ARG A 239 8.50 3.31 24.48
C ARG A 239 9.97 2.95 24.40
#